data_AF-T2J1W4-F1
#
_entry.id   AF-T2J1W4-F1
#
_cell.length_a   1.000
_cell.length_b   1.000
_cell.length_c   1.000
_cell.angle_alpha   90.00
_cell.angle_beta   90.00
_cell.angle_gamma   90.00
#
_symmetry.space_group_name_H-M   'P 1'
#
loop_
_entity.id
_entity.type
_entity.pdbx_description
1 polymer ?
#
loop_
_entity_poly.entity_id
_entity_poly.type
_entity_poly.pdbx_seq_one_letter_code
_entity_poly.pdbx_strand_id
1 'polypeptide(L)'
;MNTEQVLLNKWRNLTSHKQQEVLDFIDSLGSQSSETEWQYLEQRPSSWRKQLYLKGRRLKAFDLWANMMANEMTSEEVADNWDVPLEAVRESIRYCETHQDLLKQEALIERRHLEERGIPLEPKITS
;
A
#
# COMPACT_ATOMS: atom_id res chain seq x y z
N MET A 1 -25.01 -27.33 9.67
CA MET A 1 -25.78 -26.11 9.33
C MET A 1 -24.76 -25.00 9.14
N ASN A 2 -24.78 -24.28 8.00
CA ASN A 2 -23.80 -23.23 7.71
C ASN A 2 -23.92 -22.09 8.74
N THR A 3 -22.80 -21.69 9.37
CA THR A 3 -22.72 -20.58 10.33
C THR A 3 -23.29 -19.28 9.77
N GLU A 4 -23.08 -19.00 8.49
CA GLU A 4 -23.64 -17.81 7.81
C GLU A 4 -25.16 -17.85 7.78
N GLN A 5 -25.73 -19.02 7.49
CA GLN A 5 -27.18 -19.20 7.43
C GLN A 5 -27.83 -19.00 8.81
N VAL A 6 -27.16 -19.43 9.87
CA VAL A 6 -27.62 -19.24 11.26
C VAL A 6 -27.60 -17.76 11.65
N LEU A 7 -26.55 -17.04 11.25
CA LEU A 7 -26.42 -15.60 11.53
C LEU A 7 -27.45 -14.78 10.76
N LEU A 8 -27.66 -15.09 9.47
CA LEU A 8 -28.67 -14.44 8.63
C LEU A 8 -30.09 -14.62 9.19
N ASN A 9 -30.42 -15.82 9.63
CA ASN A 9 -31.73 -16.10 10.22
C ASN A 9 -31.92 -15.38 11.56
N LYS A 10 -30.89 -15.29 12.39
CA LYS A 10 -30.95 -14.54 13.64
C LYS A 10 -31.17 -13.04 13.39
N TRP A 11 -30.45 -12.46 12.42
CA TRP A 11 -30.60 -11.03 12.07
C TRP A 11 -31.98 -10.71 11.48
N ARG A 12 -32.52 -11.57 10.61
CA ARG A 12 -33.86 -11.39 10.02
C ARG A 12 -34.99 -11.41 11.05
N ASN A 13 -34.80 -12.10 12.18
CA ASN A 13 -35.78 -12.19 13.26
C ASN A 13 -35.66 -11.05 14.31
N LEU A 14 -34.71 -10.12 14.13
CA LEU A 14 -34.61 -8.93 14.98
C LEU A 14 -35.68 -7.90 14.59
N THR A 15 -36.01 -7.02 15.55
CA THR A 15 -36.85 -5.84 15.27
C THR A 15 -36.09 -4.84 14.40
N SER A 16 -36.80 -4.00 13.64
CA SER A 16 -36.18 -3.03 12.71
C SER A 16 -35.17 -2.11 13.39
N HIS A 17 -35.44 -1.65 14.62
CA HIS A 17 -34.47 -0.85 15.39
C HIS A 17 -33.20 -1.64 15.72
N LYS A 18 -33.33 -2.92 16.08
CA LYS A 18 -32.19 -3.79 16.36
C LYS A 18 -31.39 -4.14 15.10
N GLN A 19 -32.04 -4.23 13.94
CA GLN A 19 -31.35 -4.36 12.66
C GLN A 19 -30.54 -3.10 12.34
N GLN A 20 -31.12 -1.92 12.57
CA GLN A 20 -30.44 -0.65 12.37
C GLN A 20 -29.23 -0.49 13.31
N GLU A 21 -29.37 -0.81 14.60
CA GLU A 21 -28.23 -0.82 15.54
C GLU A 21 -27.06 -1.69 15.06
N VAL A 22 -27.35 -2.85 14.44
CA VAL A 22 -26.31 -3.74 13.87
C VAL A 22 -25.66 -3.11 12.65
N LEU A 23 -26.43 -2.45 11.78
CA LEU A 23 -25.88 -1.75 10.61
C LEU A 23 -25.01 -0.56 11.03
N ASP A 24 -25.49 0.26 11.97
CA ASP A 24 -24.75 1.39 12.52
C ASP A 24 -23.47 0.95 13.24
N PHE A 25 -23.52 -0.21 13.91
CA PHE A 25 -22.34 -0.82 14.50
C PHE A 25 -21.34 -1.30 13.44
N ILE A 26 -21.78 -1.94 12.36
CA ILE A 26 -20.90 -2.35 11.25
C ILE A 26 -20.26 -1.12 10.57
N ASP A 27 -21.02 -0.05 10.37
CA ASP A 27 -20.52 1.21 9.79
C ASP A 27 -19.52 1.91 10.73
N SER A 28 -19.82 1.91 12.03
CA SER A 28 -18.90 2.37 13.08
C SER A 28 -17.63 1.51 13.16
N LEU A 29 -17.73 0.19 12.98
CA LEU A 29 -16.57 -0.70 12.88
C LEU A 29 -15.72 -0.37 11.64
N GLY A 30 -16.35 -0.03 10.51
CA GLY A 30 -15.66 0.46 9.32
C GLY A 30 -14.97 1.82 9.53
N SER A 31 -15.38 2.58 10.54
CA SER A 31 -14.80 3.87 10.94
C SER A 31 -13.80 3.76 12.12
N GLN A 32 -13.85 2.68 12.91
CA GLN A 32 -13.00 2.45 14.10
C GLN A 32 -11.76 1.59 13.83
N SER A 33 -11.61 1.02 12.65
CA SER A 33 -10.32 0.53 12.19
C SER A 33 -9.37 1.71 12.02
N SER A 34 -8.59 2.01 13.06
CA SER A 34 -7.30 2.70 12.94
C SER A 34 -6.27 1.81 12.22
N GLU A 35 -6.74 1.08 11.20
CA GLU A 35 -5.93 0.42 10.20
C GLU A 35 -5.37 1.52 9.32
N THR A 36 -4.08 1.46 9.06
CA THR A 36 -3.44 2.30 8.04
C THR A 36 -4.34 2.37 6.80
N GLU A 37 -4.53 3.54 6.18
CA GLU A 37 -5.27 3.76 4.91
C GLU A 37 -4.86 2.81 3.76
N TRP A 38 -3.83 2.01 4.01
CA TRP A 38 -3.16 1.11 3.09
C TRP A 38 -3.51 -0.35 3.39
N GLN A 39 -4.32 -0.94 2.51
CA GLN A 39 -4.73 -2.33 2.59
C GLN A 39 -3.59 -3.29 2.17
N TYR A 40 -2.77 -2.86 1.22
CA TYR A 40 -1.69 -3.64 0.62
C TYR A 40 -0.30 -3.16 1.02
N LEU A 41 -0.19 -1.96 1.62
CA LEU A 41 1.09 -1.42 2.06
C LEU A 41 1.24 -1.47 3.58
N GLU A 42 2.48 -1.62 4.04
CA GLU A 42 2.83 -1.62 5.44
C GLU A 42 4.11 -0.83 5.70
N GLN A 43 4.18 -0.22 6.88
CA GLN A 43 5.42 0.32 7.38
C GLN A 43 6.29 -0.82 7.90
N ARG A 44 7.60 -0.76 7.64
CA ARG A 44 8.57 -1.71 8.18
C ARG A 44 9.54 -1.01 9.13
N PRO A 45 10.00 -1.68 10.20
CA PRO A 45 11.05 -1.14 11.07
C PRO A 45 12.30 -0.82 10.24
N SER A 46 12.71 0.44 10.29
CA SER A 46 13.85 0.96 9.56
C SER A 46 14.42 2.12 10.33
N SER A 47 15.75 2.23 10.38
CA SER A 47 16.44 3.28 11.13
C SER A 47 16.28 4.68 10.52
N TRP A 48 15.90 4.78 9.24
CA TRP A 48 15.79 6.07 8.56
C TRP A 48 14.75 6.14 7.42
N ARG A 49 14.54 5.06 6.65
CA ARG A 49 13.48 5.01 5.61
C ARG A 49 12.11 4.82 6.23
N LYS A 50 11.13 5.58 5.75
CA LYS A 50 9.72 5.56 6.12
C LYS A 50 8.80 5.11 4.99
N GLN A 51 9.33 4.94 3.76
CA GLN A 51 8.57 4.37 2.64
C GLN A 51 7.82 3.09 3.00
N LEU A 52 6.60 2.95 2.48
CA LEU A 52 5.80 1.76 2.66
C LEU A 52 6.17 0.64 1.68
N TYR A 53 6.00 -0.59 2.14
CA TYR A 53 6.29 -1.82 1.41
C TYR A 53 5.01 -2.56 1.11
N LEU A 54 4.97 -3.31 0.01
CA LEU A 54 3.90 -4.27 -0.21
C LEU A 54 3.94 -5.34 0.89
N LYS A 55 2.79 -5.60 1.51
CA LYS A 55 2.63 -6.63 2.55
C LYS A 55 3.11 -7.98 2.04
N GLY A 56 3.91 -8.66 2.86
CA GLY A 56 4.48 -9.96 2.52
C GLY A 56 5.59 -9.93 1.45
N ARG A 57 6.00 -8.75 0.96
CA ARG A 57 7.06 -8.61 -0.06
C ARG A 57 8.17 -7.67 0.41
N ARG A 58 9.39 -7.89 -0.10
CA ARG A 58 10.53 -6.97 0.08
C ARG A 58 10.56 -5.94 -1.06
N LEU A 59 9.40 -5.36 -1.37
CA LEU A 59 9.21 -4.45 -2.50
C LEU A 59 8.54 -3.16 -1.98
N LYS A 60 9.16 -2.01 -2.22
CA LYS A 60 8.55 -0.70 -1.87
C LYS A 60 7.49 -0.34 -2.89
N ALA A 61 6.47 0.41 -2.46
CA ALA A 61 5.49 0.99 -3.37
C ALA A 61 6.16 1.85 -4.46
N PHE A 62 7.20 2.60 -4.09
CA PHE A 62 7.96 3.43 -5.02
C PHE A 62 8.70 2.63 -6.09
N ASP A 63 9.34 1.50 -5.74
CA ASP A 63 10.10 0.72 -6.72
C ASP A 63 9.15 0.16 -7.80
N LEU A 64 7.96 -0.29 -7.40
CA LEU A 64 6.91 -0.76 -8.30
C LEU A 64 6.44 0.37 -9.23
N TRP A 65 6.11 1.54 -8.68
CA TRP A 65 5.65 2.69 -9.45
C TRP A 65 6.73 3.27 -10.38
N ALA A 66 7.97 3.38 -9.92
CA ALA A 66 9.09 3.85 -10.72
C ALA A 66 9.39 2.88 -11.88
N ASN A 67 9.32 1.57 -11.63
CA ASN A 67 9.46 0.56 -12.68
C ASN A 67 8.34 0.64 -13.72
N MET A 68 7.09 0.83 -13.28
CA MET A 68 5.94 1.06 -14.17
C MET A 68 6.19 2.24 -15.09
N MET A 69 6.60 3.40 -14.54
CA MET A 69 6.86 4.61 -15.31
C MET A 69 8.05 4.44 -16.28
N ALA A 70 9.13 3.79 -15.85
CA ALA A 70 10.33 3.60 -16.67
C ALA A 70 10.11 2.65 -17.87
N ASN A 71 9.13 1.74 -17.77
CA ASN A 71 8.80 0.77 -18.82
C ASN A 71 7.48 1.08 -19.52
N GLU A 72 6.85 2.23 -19.20
CA GLU A 72 5.57 2.67 -19.77
C GLU A 72 4.44 1.62 -19.64
N MET A 73 4.46 0.84 -18.55
CA MET A 73 3.49 -0.24 -18.32
C MET A 73 2.17 0.29 -17.76
N THR A 74 1.08 -0.38 -18.12
CA THR A 74 -0.24 -0.24 -17.50
C THR A 74 -0.29 -0.88 -16.11
N SER A 75 -1.31 -0.55 -15.31
CA SER A 75 -1.47 -1.15 -13.98
C SER A 75 -1.71 -2.66 -14.04
N GLU A 76 -2.43 -3.12 -15.06
CA GLU A 76 -2.72 -4.51 -15.35
C GLU A 76 -1.43 -5.28 -15.71
N GLU A 77 -0.60 -4.73 -16.60
CA GLU A 77 0.69 -5.35 -16.96
C GLU A 77 1.65 -5.42 -15.77
N VAL A 78 1.65 -4.41 -14.90
CA VAL A 78 2.43 -4.43 -13.65
C VAL A 78 1.93 -5.52 -12.71
N ALA A 79 0.61 -5.64 -12.55
CA ALA A 79 0.00 -6.66 -11.70
C ALA A 79 0.41 -8.08 -12.16
N ASP A 80 0.35 -8.32 -13.46
CA ASP A 80 0.74 -9.59 -14.07
C ASP A 80 2.26 -9.82 -13.97
N ASN A 81 3.10 -8.84 -14.33
CA ASN A 81 4.56 -8.98 -14.32
C ASN A 81 5.14 -9.21 -12.92
N TRP A 82 4.58 -8.54 -11.91
CA TRP A 82 5.07 -8.62 -10.53
C TRP A 82 4.33 -9.66 -9.70
N ASP A 83 3.32 -10.32 -10.27
CA ASP A 83 2.44 -11.28 -9.60
C ASP A 83 1.82 -10.67 -8.33
N VAL A 84 1.19 -9.50 -8.46
CA VAL A 84 0.55 -8.77 -7.36
C VAL A 84 -0.89 -8.42 -7.70
N PRO A 85 -1.80 -8.26 -6.71
CA PRO A 85 -3.15 -7.79 -6.97
C PRO A 85 -3.15 -6.41 -7.66
N LEU A 86 -4.05 -6.21 -8.62
CA LEU A 86 -4.20 -4.93 -9.33
C LEU A 86 -4.47 -3.76 -8.37
N GLU A 87 -5.21 -4.02 -7.29
CA GLU A 87 -5.55 -3.11 -6.23
C GLU A 87 -4.30 -2.69 -5.43
N ALA A 88 -3.32 -3.58 -5.28
CA ALA A 88 -2.03 -3.25 -4.67
C ALA A 88 -1.21 -2.31 -5.56
N VAL A 89 -1.29 -2.47 -6.88
CA VAL A 89 -0.66 -1.56 -7.86
C VAL A 89 -1.30 -0.17 -7.76
N ARG A 90 -2.63 -0.09 -7.83
CA ARG A 90 -3.39 1.17 -7.72
C ARG A 90 -3.14 1.87 -6.38
N GLU A 91 -3.07 1.10 -5.30
CA GLU A 91 -2.73 1.63 -3.98
C GLU A 91 -1.29 2.16 -3.92
N SER A 92 -0.34 1.46 -4.55
CA SER A 92 1.06 1.93 -4.64
C SER A 92 1.19 3.23 -5.44
N ILE A 93 0.42 3.37 -6.53
CA ILE A 93 0.34 4.62 -7.30
C ILE A 93 -0.20 5.75 -6.43
N ARG A 94 -1.36 5.56 -5.79
CA ARG A 94 -1.98 6.55 -4.89
C ARG A 94 -1.03 6.97 -3.78
N TYR A 95 -0.34 6.01 -3.17
CA TYR A 95 0.67 6.28 -2.14
C TYR A 95 1.79 7.17 -2.68
N CYS A 96 2.36 6.84 -3.84
CA CYS A 96 3.46 7.62 -4.41
C CYS A 96 3.05 9.04 -4.81
N GLU A 97 1.84 9.21 -5.35
CA GLU A 97 1.29 10.52 -5.72
C GLU A 97 1.05 11.41 -4.49
N THR A 98 0.56 10.83 -3.40
CA THR A 98 0.25 11.56 -2.15
C THR A 98 1.47 11.78 -1.24
N HIS A 99 2.56 11.04 -1.44
CA HIS A 99 3.76 11.07 -0.58
C HIS A 99 5.03 11.57 -1.30
N GLN A 100 4.88 12.37 -2.36
CA GLN A 100 6.02 12.86 -3.15
C GLN A 100 7.10 13.57 -2.33
N ASP A 101 6.72 14.35 -1.30
CA ASP A 101 7.70 15.06 -0.46
C ASP A 101 8.55 14.11 0.38
N LEU A 102 7.94 13.04 0.90
CA LEU A 102 8.67 11.98 1.60
C LEU A 102 9.68 11.30 0.65
N LEU A 103 9.22 10.94 -0.54
CA LEU A 103 10.05 10.27 -1.55
C LEU A 103 11.26 11.13 -1.96
N LYS A 104 11.03 12.43 -2.19
CA LYS A 104 12.09 13.41 -2.48
C LYS A 104 13.07 13.54 -1.32
N GLN A 105 12.57 13.65 -0.09
CA GLN A 105 13.43 13.77 1.09
C GLN A 105 14.32 12.53 1.26
N GLU A 106 13.76 11.33 1.13
CA GLU A 106 14.54 10.09 1.24
C GLU A 106 15.57 9.95 0.12
N ALA A 107 15.23 10.32 -1.12
CA ALA A 107 16.18 10.34 -2.23
C ALA A 107 17.36 11.30 -1.98
N LEU A 108 17.10 12.47 -1.37
CA LEU A 108 18.16 13.42 -0.98
C LEU A 108 19.06 12.87 0.13
N ILE A 109 18.49 12.18 1.12
CA ILE A 109 19.25 11.53 2.20
C ILE A 109 20.13 10.42 1.62
N GLU A 110 19.56 9.57 0.77
CA GLU A 110 20.29 8.48 0.11
C GLU A 110 21.44 9.03 -0.75
N ARG A 111 21.15 10.05 -1.55
CA ARG A 111 22.16 10.76 -2.35
C ARG A 111 23.32 11.24 -1.49
N ARG A 112 23.04 11.98 -0.41
CA ARG A 112 24.07 12.48 0.50
C ARG A 112 24.89 11.35 1.10
N HIS A 113 24.25 10.27 1.54
CA HIS A 113 24.93 9.12 2.11
C HIS A 113 25.88 8.44 1.11
N LEU A 114 25.49 8.36 -0.17
CA LEU A 114 26.34 7.82 -1.24
C LEU A 114 27.53 8.75 -1.55
N GLU A 115 27.28 10.06 -1.62
CA GLU A 115 28.31 11.09 -1.83
C GLU A 115 29.37 11.08 -0.72
N GLU A 116 28.95 11.02 0.56
CA GLU A 116 29.83 10.92 1.73
C GLU A 116 30.71 9.66 1.70
N ARG A 117 30.22 8.59 1.05
CA ARG A 117 30.96 7.33 0.86
C ARG A 117 31.82 7.31 -0.40
N GLY A 118 31.83 8.39 -1.17
CA GLY A 118 32.55 8.49 -2.44
C GLY A 118 31.98 7.58 -3.54
N ILE A 119 30.72 7.17 -3.44
CA ILE A 119 30.05 6.34 -4.45
C ILE A 119 29.53 7.24 -5.57
N PRO A 120 30.00 7.09 -6.81
CA PRO A 120 29.48 7.86 -7.94
C PRO A 120 28.04 7.45 -8.25
N LEU A 121 27.15 8.43 -8.39
CA LEU A 121 25.73 8.21 -8.69
C LEU A 121 25.48 7.93 -10.17
N GLU A 122 26.27 8.58 -11.02
CA GLU A 122 26.20 8.43 -12.46
C GLU A 122 27.15 7.32 -12.93
N PRO A 123 26.72 6.47 -13.88
CA PRO A 123 27.60 5.47 -14.47
C PRO A 123 28.76 6.16 -15.18
N LYS A 124 29.98 5.64 -14.98
CA LYS A 124 31.15 6.09 -15.74
C LYS A 124 30.98 5.58 -17.17
N ILE A 125 30.56 6.47 -18.08
CA ILE A 125 30.57 6.18 -19.51
C ILE A 125 32.04 6.02 -19.90
N THR A 126 32.47 4.77 -20.10
CA THR A 126 33.82 4.48 -20.59
C THR A 126 33.70 4.42 -22.11
N SER A 127 34.20 5.45 -22.79
CA SER A 127 34.31 5.52 -24.25
C SER A 127 35.44 4.66 -24.79
#